data_AF-A0A380DP67-F1
#
_entry.id   AF-A0A380DP67-F1
#
_cell.length_a   1.000
_cell.length_b   1.000
_cell.length_c   1.000
_cell.angle_alpha   90.00
_cell.angle_beta   90.00
_cell.angle_gamma   90.00
#
_symmetry.space_group_name_H-M   'P 1'
#
loop_
_entity.id
_entity.type
_entity.pdbx_description
1 polymer ?
#
loop_
_entity_poly.entity_id
_entity_poly.type
_entity_poly.pdbx_seq_one_letter_code
_entity_poly.pdbx_strand_id
1 'polypeptide(L)'
;MQLDQYANVHLYPSINIDRVNELYQLCDIYLDINEGNEILNAVEQAFDYELLILGYRQTAHHAKVTLSEHLFEHNDEITIESKDQLIQMLESLKDQQQFRDALLAQKAHAHEISREKFEQVFKQALES
;
A
#
# COMPACT_ATOMS: atom_id res chain seq x y z
N MET A 1 -19.75 9.65 -13.13
CA MET A 1 -18.47 9.78 -12.42
C MET A 1 -18.06 11.23 -12.53
N GLN A 2 -17.64 11.87 -11.44
CA GLN A 2 -17.28 13.30 -11.38
C GLN A 2 -15.78 13.52 -11.14
N LEU A 3 -14.96 12.46 -11.12
CA LEU A 3 -13.53 12.57 -10.84
C LEU A 3 -12.69 12.87 -12.09
N ASP A 4 -13.23 12.63 -13.28
CA ASP A 4 -12.64 12.95 -14.58
C ASP A 4 -12.54 14.46 -14.84
N GLN A 5 -13.20 15.28 -14.03
CA GLN A 5 -13.08 16.74 -14.08
C GLN A 5 -11.73 17.25 -13.55
N TYR A 6 -11.00 16.45 -12.77
CA TYR A 6 -9.71 16.84 -12.20
C TYR A 6 -8.58 16.51 -13.16
N ALA A 7 -7.80 17.51 -13.56
CA ALA A 7 -6.72 17.35 -14.53
C ALA A 7 -5.59 16.41 -14.07
N ASN A 8 -5.48 16.17 -12.76
CA ASN A 8 -4.50 15.28 -12.13
C ASN A 8 -5.05 13.88 -11.84
N VAL A 9 -6.23 13.54 -12.36
CA VAL A 9 -6.85 12.22 -12.17
C VAL A 9 -7.09 11.57 -13.53
N HIS A 10 -6.58 10.35 -13.67
CA HIS A 10 -6.78 9.53 -14.86
C HIS A 10 -7.54 8.25 -14.48
N LEU A 11 -8.65 7.98 -15.17
CA LEU A 11 -9.52 6.85 -14.89
C LEU A 11 -9.40 5.80 -16.00
N TYR A 12 -9.34 4.54 -15.60
CA TYR A 12 -9.22 3.40 -16.52
C TYR A 12 -10.40 2.44 -16.33
N PRO A 13 -11.61 2.79 -16.78
CA PRO A 13 -12.75 1.87 -16.74
C PRO A 13 -12.49 0.68 -17.66
N SER A 14 -12.86 -0.53 -17.23
CA SER A 14 -12.65 -1.78 -17.99
C SER A 14 -11.18 -2.01 -18.40
N ILE A 15 -10.25 -1.66 -17.51
CA ILE A 15 -8.81 -1.85 -17.71
C ILE A 15 -8.48 -3.34 -17.96
N ASN A 16 -7.54 -3.60 -18.87
CA ASN A 16 -7.02 -4.94 -19.13
C ASN A 16 -5.75 -5.22 -18.31
N ILE A 17 -5.33 -6.48 -18.25
CA ILE A 17 -4.20 -6.88 -17.40
C ILE A 17 -2.86 -6.28 -17.85
N ASP A 18 -2.65 -6.12 -19.15
CA ASP A 18 -1.42 -5.51 -19.69
C ASP A 18 -1.26 -4.07 -19.19
N ARG A 19 -2.36 -3.31 -19.21
CA ARG A 19 -2.36 -1.93 -18.72
C ARG A 19 -2.20 -1.86 -17.21
N VAL A 20 -2.72 -2.82 -16.46
CA VAL A 20 -2.46 -2.93 -15.00
C VAL A 20 -0.97 -3.13 -14.74
N ASN A 21 -0.31 -4.04 -15.47
CA ASN A 21 1.12 -4.28 -15.33
C ASN A 21 1.96 -3.04 -15.69
N GLU A 22 1.57 -2.30 -16.73
CA GLU A 22 2.21 -1.03 -17.09
C GLU A 22 2.08 0.01 -15.96
N LEU A 23 0.93 0.09 -15.27
CA LEU A 23 0.75 1.01 -14.15
C LEU A 23 1.65 0.63 -12.95
N TYR A 24 1.83 -0.66 -12.68
CA TYR A 24 2.80 -1.09 -11.66
C TYR A 24 4.24 -0.72 -12.00
N GLN A 25 4.61 -0.63 -13.27
CA GLN A 25 5.95 -0.21 -13.67
C GLN A 25 6.13 1.32 -13.68
N LEU A 26 5.03 2.06 -13.85
CA LEU A 26 5.07 3.52 -14.00
C LEU A 26 4.92 4.25 -12.66
N CYS A 27 4.18 3.69 -11.72
CA CYS A 27 3.84 4.33 -10.45
C CYS A 27 4.82 3.96 -9.34
N ASP A 28 5.04 4.90 -8.41
CA ASP A 28 5.90 4.69 -7.23
C ASP A 28 5.11 4.34 -5.96
N ILE A 29 3.80 4.66 -5.94
CA ILE A 29 2.94 4.55 -4.75
C ILE A 29 1.65 3.82 -5.14
N TYR A 30 1.25 2.86 -4.30
CA TYR A 30 -0.06 2.21 -4.35
C TYR A 30 -0.90 2.65 -3.15
N LEU A 31 -2.11 3.13 -3.41
CA LEU A 31 -3.05 3.57 -2.38
C LEU A 31 -4.13 2.51 -2.16
N ASP A 32 -4.07 1.77 -1.04
CA ASP A 32 -5.09 0.79 -0.64
C ASP A 32 -6.27 1.49 0.06
N ILE A 33 -7.01 2.28 -0.72
CA ILE A 33 -8.14 3.10 -0.29
C ILE A 33 -9.49 2.60 -0.82
N ASN A 34 -9.49 1.48 -1.55
CA ASN A 34 -10.70 0.89 -2.09
C ASN A 34 -11.50 0.19 -0.98
N GLU A 35 -12.76 0.57 -0.77
CA GLU A 35 -13.65 -0.06 0.22
C GLU A 35 -14.26 -1.39 -0.25
N GLY A 36 -14.22 -1.65 -1.56
CA GLY A 36 -14.63 -2.94 -2.12
C GLY A 36 -13.57 -4.02 -1.95
N ASN A 37 -13.92 -5.26 -2.29
CA ASN A 37 -12.98 -6.38 -2.24
C ASN A 37 -11.71 -6.09 -3.06
N GLU A 38 -10.57 -6.54 -2.55
CA GLU A 38 -9.33 -6.60 -3.31
C GLU A 38 -9.53 -7.37 -4.63
N ILE A 39 -8.94 -6.83 -5.68
CA ILE A 39 -8.92 -7.45 -7.00
C ILE A 39 -7.48 -7.80 -7.36
N LEU A 40 -7.28 -8.94 -8.03
CA LEU A 40 -6.00 -9.33 -8.63
C LEU A 40 -4.80 -9.40 -7.65
N ASN A 41 -5.04 -9.63 -6.35
CA ASN A 41 -4.02 -9.56 -5.30
C ASN A 41 -3.18 -8.27 -5.41
N ALA A 42 -3.85 -7.15 -5.68
CA ALA A 42 -3.22 -5.91 -6.07
C ALA A 42 -2.21 -5.38 -5.04
N VAL A 43 -2.40 -5.66 -3.76
CA VAL A 43 -1.47 -5.24 -2.69
C VAL A 43 -0.17 -6.07 -2.72
N GLU A 44 -0.27 -7.38 -2.95
CA GLU A 44 0.93 -8.23 -3.14
C GLU A 44 1.68 -7.85 -4.42
N GLN A 45 0.95 -7.61 -5.52
CA GLN A 45 1.58 -7.14 -6.76
C GLN A 45 2.25 -5.77 -6.57
N ALA A 46 1.62 -4.83 -5.86
CA ALA A 46 2.25 -3.55 -5.53
C ALA A 46 3.57 -3.75 -4.76
N PHE A 47 3.60 -4.69 -3.81
CA PHE A 47 4.79 -5.02 -3.04
C PHE A 47 5.89 -5.61 -3.93
N ASP A 48 5.56 -6.56 -4.81
CA ASP A 48 6.50 -7.22 -5.72
C ASP A 48 7.15 -6.24 -6.71
N TYR A 49 6.42 -5.21 -7.12
CA TYR A 49 6.92 -4.14 -8.00
C TYR A 49 7.61 -3.00 -7.22
N GLU A 50 7.80 -3.16 -5.92
CA GLU A 50 8.45 -2.18 -5.02
C GLU A 50 7.72 -0.84 -4.88
N LEU A 51 6.40 -0.82 -5.04
CA LEU A 51 5.60 0.37 -4.75
C LEU A 51 5.49 0.56 -3.24
N LEU A 52 5.55 1.82 -2.80
CA LEU A 52 5.19 2.17 -1.43
C LEU A 52 3.68 2.02 -1.25
N ILE A 53 3.25 1.18 -0.32
CA ILE A 53 1.84 0.90 -0.05
C ILE A 53 1.41 1.76 1.13
N LEU A 54 0.42 2.62 0.90
CA LEU A 54 -0.23 3.47 1.91
C LEU A 54 -1.74 3.23 1.87
N GLY A 55 -2.44 3.41 2.98
CA GLY A 55 -3.89 3.27 2.99
C GLY A 55 -4.53 3.59 4.32
N TYR A 56 -5.81 3.24 4.45
CA TYR A 56 -6.54 3.36 5.70
C TYR A 56 -6.68 1.99 6.39
N ARG A 57 -6.72 1.96 7.72
CA ARG A 57 -6.89 0.72 8.49
C ARG A 57 -8.21 0.00 8.18
N GLN A 58 -9.23 0.77 7.82
CA GLN A 58 -10.57 0.33 7.51
C GLN A 58 -10.63 -0.47 6.19
N THR A 59 -9.76 -0.11 5.23
CA THR A 59 -9.71 -0.68 3.87
C THR A 59 -8.52 -1.60 3.66
N ALA A 60 -7.62 -1.72 4.63
CA ALA A 60 -6.39 -2.50 4.49
C ALA A 60 -6.69 -4.00 4.30
N HIS A 61 -6.49 -4.50 3.09
CA HIS A 61 -6.77 -5.89 2.77
C HIS A 61 -5.65 -6.82 3.28
N HIS A 62 -4.39 -6.41 3.17
CA HIS A 62 -3.23 -7.22 3.56
C HIS A 62 -2.32 -6.52 4.59
N ALA A 63 -2.76 -6.47 5.85
CA ALA A 63 -1.99 -5.90 6.96
C ALA A 63 -0.62 -6.58 7.26
N LYS A 64 -0.30 -7.70 6.60
CA LYS A 64 1.01 -8.38 6.72
C LYS A 64 2.11 -7.78 5.86
N VAL A 65 1.75 -7.13 4.77
CA VAL A 65 2.71 -6.52 3.82
C VAL A 65 2.67 -5.00 3.86
N THR A 66 1.61 -4.43 4.46
CA THR A 66 1.52 -2.99 4.72
C THR A 66 2.01 -2.68 6.12
N LEU A 67 3.05 -1.85 6.23
CA LEU A 67 3.57 -1.38 7.52
C LEU A 67 2.46 -0.66 8.29
N SER A 68 2.31 -0.96 9.58
CA SER A 68 1.25 -0.37 10.41
C SER A 68 1.33 1.16 10.52
N GLU A 69 2.52 1.74 10.36
CA GLU A 69 2.76 3.18 10.30
C GLU A 69 2.30 3.82 8.98
N HIS A 70 2.08 3.02 7.94
CA HIS A 70 1.53 3.44 6.64
C HIS A 70 0.00 3.28 6.55
N LEU A 71 -0.61 2.79 7.64
CA LEU A 71 -2.06 2.64 7.78
C LEU A 71 -2.62 3.70 8.71
N PHE A 72 -3.32 4.66 8.11
CA PHE A 72 -3.91 5.80 8.78
C PHE A 72 -5.35 5.52 9.20
N GLU A 73 -5.84 6.24 10.20
CA GLU A 73 -7.25 6.20 10.55
C GLU A 73 -8.03 7.10 9.60
N HIS A 74 -9.13 6.58 9.03
CA HIS A 74 -10.08 7.42 8.32
C HIS A 74 -10.95 8.16 9.35
N ASN A 75 -10.67 9.44 9.57
CA ASN A 75 -11.52 10.27 10.41
C ASN A 75 -12.62 10.86 9.52
N ASP A 76 -13.85 10.35 9.63
CA ASP A 76 -15.04 10.88 8.95
C ASP A 76 -15.26 12.38 9.27
N GLU A 77 -14.75 12.85 10.40
CA GLU A 77 -14.70 14.24 10.82
C GLU A 77 -13.36 14.90 10.42
N ILE A 78 -13.11 15.06 9.11
CA ILE A 78 -12.05 15.96 8.63
C ILE A 78 -12.49 17.39 8.96
N THR A 79 -12.16 17.85 10.18
CA THR A 79 -12.21 19.27 10.51
C THR A 79 -11.08 19.99 9.77
N ILE A 80 -11.23 21.29 9.54
CA ILE A 80 -10.18 22.13 8.93
C ILE A 80 -8.86 22.06 9.74
N GLU A 81 -8.92 21.67 11.01
CA GLU A 81 -7.77 21.54 11.91
C GLU A 81 -7.16 20.13 11.93
N SER A 82 -7.92 19.08 11.63
CA SER A 82 -7.43 17.70 11.49
C SER A 82 -6.94 17.45 10.07
N LYS A 83 -5.64 17.69 9.84
CA LYS A 83 -4.99 17.32 8.58
C LYS A 83 -5.07 15.80 8.40
N ASP A 84 -5.60 15.37 7.27
CA ASP A 84 -5.55 13.96 6.86
C ASP A 84 -4.08 13.51 6.87
N GLN A 85 -3.79 12.50 7.70
CA GLN A 85 -2.44 11.99 7.91
C GLN A 85 -1.87 11.39 6.62
N LEU A 86 -2.73 10.80 5.77
CA LEU A 86 -2.33 10.29 4.46
C LEU A 86 -1.89 11.44 3.54
N ILE A 87 -2.59 12.58 3.57
CA ILE A 87 -2.17 13.77 2.80
C ILE A 87 -0.83 14.30 3.31
N GLN A 88 -0.62 14.38 4.63
CA GLN A 88 0.67 14.82 5.18
C GLN A 88 1.80 13.87 4.81
N MET A 89 1.54 12.55 4.81
CA MET A 89 2.50 11.55 4.35
C MET A 89 2.83 11.76 2.86
N LEU A 90 1.83 11.90 1.99
CA LEU A 90 2.07 12.14 0.56
C LEU A 90 2.87 13.43 0.30
N GLU A 91 2.63 14.48 1.09
CA GLU A 91 3.41 15.72 1.01
C GLU A 91 4.87 15.53 1.45
N SER A 92 5.14 14.75 2.51
CA SER A 92 6.52 14.47 2.95
C SER A 92 7.29 13.60 1.97
N LEU A 93 6.61 12.69 1.27
CA LEU A 93 7.19 11.78 0.28
C LEU A 93 7.66 12.48 -1.02
N LYS A 94 7.37 13.78 -1.19
CA LYS A 94 8.01 14.59 -2.24
C LYS A 94 9.52 14.71 -2.02
N ASP A 95 9.99 14.52 -0.79
CA ASP A 95 11.40 14.36 -0.47
C ASP A 95 11.85 12.91 -0.77
N GLN A 96 12.87 12.78 -1.62
CA GLN A 96 13.34 11.48 -2.08
C GLN A 96 13.93 10.62 -0.96
N GLN A 97 14.53 11.23 0.07
CA GLN A 97 15.09 10.49 1.20
C GLN A 97 13.94 9.93 2.06
N GLN A 98 12.92 10.75 2.34
CA GLN A 98 11.72 10.30 3.06
C GLN A 98 11.02 9.14 2.34
N PHE A 99 10.90 9.22 1.01
CA PHE A 99 10.33 8.13 0.22
C PHE A 99 11.14 6.83 0.33
N ARG A 100 12.47 6.91 0.20
CA ARG A 100 13.35 5.75 0.31
C ARG A 100 13.28 5.11 1.69
N ASP A 101 13.29 5.93 2.74
CA ASP A 101 13.25 5.45 4.12
C ASP A 101 11.92 4.74 4.43
N ALA A 102 10.79 5.29 3.97
CA ALA A 102 9.48 4.66 4.08
C ALA A 102 9.42 3.31 3.33
N LEU A 103 9.93 3.26 2.09
CA LEU A 103 9.95 2.02 1.31
C LEU A 103 10.84 0.94 1.96
N LEU A 104 11.99 1.32 2.52
CA LEU A 104 12.86 0.40 3.25
C LEU A 104 12.18 -0.13 4.52
N ALA A 105 11.47 0.72 5.27
CA ALA A 105 10.72 0.31 6.45
C ALA A 105 9.62 -0.70 6.10
N GLN A 106 8.89 -0.48 5.00
CA GLN A 106 7.91 -1.45 4.49
C GLN A 106 8.54 -2.80 4.16
N LYS A 107 9.65 -2.82 3.42
CA LYS A 107 10.36 -4.07 3.07
C LYS A 107 10.87 -4.80 4.31
N ALA A 108 11.42 -4.06 5.27
CA ALA A 108 11.90 -4.62 6.53
C ALA A 108 10.76 -5.32 7.31
N HIS A 109 9.58 -4.72 7.35
CA HIS A 109 8.41 -5.30 8.02
C HIS A 109 7.92 -6.60 7.36
N ALA A 110 7.85 -6.63 6.02
CA ALA A 110 7.44 -7.84 5.30
C ALA A 110 8.41 -9.02 5.49
N HIS A 111 9.70 -8.73 5.72
CA HIS A 111 10.72 -9.73 6.00
C HIS A 111 10.87 -10.06 7.49
N GLU A 112 10.10 -9.42 8.37
CA GLU A 112 10.09 -9.72 9.80
C GLU A 112 9.31 -11.02 10.07
N ILE A 113 10.02 -12.14 10.04
CA ILE A 113 9.45 -13.41 10.52
C ILE A 113 9.58 -13.47 12.04
N SER A 114 8.47 -13.76 12.74
CA SER A 114 8.55 -14.01 14.18
C SER A 114 9.33 -15.29 14.45
N ARG A 115 9.96 -15.37 15.62
CA ARG A 115 10.68 -16.56 16.06
C ARG A 115 9.79 -17.80 16.04
N GLU A 116 8.55 -17.71 16.53
CA GLU A 116 7.63 -18.88 16.50
C GLU A 116 7.35 -19.34 15.08
N LYS A 117 7.21 -18.40 14.14
CA LYS A 117 6.92 -18.70 12.74
C LYS A 117 8.11 -19.33 12.02
N PHE A 118 9.33 -18.85 12.31
CA PHE A 118 10.55 -19.51 11.87
C PHE A 118 10.65 -20.94 12.42
N GLU A 119 10.42 -21.13 13.72
CA GLU A 119 10.47 -22.46 14.37
C GLU A 119 9.43 -23.43 13.79
N GLN A 120 8.23 -22.95 13.42
CA GLN A 120 7.20 -23.78 12.76
C GLN A 120 7.60 -24.22 11.35
N VAL A 121 8.04 -23.28 10.50
CA VAL A 121 8.46 -23.59 9.12
C VAL A 121 9.66 -24.55 9.14
N PHE A 122 10.60 -24.32 10.05
CA PHE A 122 11.78 -25.17 10.20
C PHE A 122 11.43 -26.59 10.64
N LYS A 123 10.47 -26.76 11.55
CA LYS A 123 9.98 -28.10 11.95
C LYS A 123 9.29 -28.82 10.80
N GLN A 124 8.42 -28.15 10.05
CA GLN A 124 7.77 -28.75 8.88
C GLN A 124 8.76 -29.20 7.80
N ALA A 125 9.82 -28.43 7.56
CA ALA A 125 10.85 -28.77 6.59
C ALA A 125 11.75 -29.95 7.03
N LEU A 126 11.85 -30.22 8.33
CA LEU A 126 12.59 -31.36 8.88
C LEU A 126 11.75 -32.65 8.95
N GLU A 127 10.43 -32.52 8.94
CA GLU A 127 9.47 -33.62 9.03
C GLU A 127 8.92 -34.05 7.65
N SER A 128 9.38 -33.43 6.56
CA SER A 128 9.07 -33.77 5.15
C SER A 128 10.24 -34.45 4.45
#